data_AF-A0A7Y5R050-F1
#
_entry.id   AF-A0A7Y5R050-F1
#
_cell.length_a   1.000
_cell.length_b   1.000
_cell.length_c   1.000
_cell.angle_alpha   90.00
_cell.angle_beta   90.00
_cell.angle_gamma   90.00
#
_symmetry.space_group_name_H-M   'P 1'
#
loop_
_entity.id
_entity.type
_entity.pdbx_description
1 polymer ?
#
loop_
_entity_poly.entity_id
_entity_poly.type
_entity_poly.pdbx_seq_one_letter_code
_entity_poly.pdbx_strand_id
1 'polypeptide(L)'
;IESPGRSGFAHLFEHMMFEGSAHVKKGQHMGLLEAAGSAGFNGSTIEDRTNYFEPLPSNRLNLGLWLEADRMRSLDINDENFHNQREAVKEERRLRVDNQPYTKILFEEGYKAIDSASCYAYSHSIIGSMDDLNAATTADVRQFFHLYYAPNNATLVVAGDFRPAEAKKLITQYFGDIPRAQAPPPVTCEAKFNAGARRERVQDTKATLPAVMKYYLIPAYDSPDYPALELLGTIMGQGASSRLNLALARQQKVALATQTFVNLFGPRRGPGNFVFLAIANKGVAIDTVEARLNEQVAALANGVSEAELT
;
A
#
# COMPACT_ATOMS: atom_id res chain seq x y z
N ILE A 1 -11.23 3.04 7.71
CA ILE A 1 -11.26 1.57 7.57
C ILE A 1 -12.39 1.20 6.64
N GLU A 2 -12.08 0.34 5.69
CA GLU A 2 -13.09 -0.32 4.86
C GLU A 2 -13.86 -1.34 5.70
N SER A 3 -15.17 -1.44 5.48
CA SER A 3 -15.99 -2.39 6.22
C SER A 3 -15.80 -3.81 5.66
N PRO A 4 -15.94 -4.87 6.49
CA PRO A 4 -16.04 -6.23 6.00
C PRO A 4 -17.05 -6.37 4.85
N GLY A 5 -16.64 -6.99 3.75
CA GLY A 5 -17.45 -7.13 2.54
C GLY A 5 -17.44 -5.91 1.61
N ARG A 6 -16.61 -4.90 1.89
CA ARG A 6 -16.46 -3.64 1.12
C ARG A 6 -15.00 -3.20 1.02
N SER A 7 -14.07 -4.13 0.76
CA SER A 7 -12.66 -3.81 0.53
C SER A 7 -12.38 -3.21 -0.87
N GLY A 8 -11.27 -2.48 -0.99
CA GLY A 8 -10.75 -1.93 -2.25
C GLY A 8 -11.27 -0.53 -2.62
N PHE A 9 -12.01 0.10 -1.73
CA PHE A 9 -12.63 1.40 -1.95
C PHE A 9 -11.61 2.53 -1.98
N ALA A 10 -10.61 2.52 -1.09
CA ALA A 10 -9.54 3.51 -1.07
C ALA A 10 -8.79 3.53 -2.41
N HIS A 11 -8.46 2.35 -2.93
CA HIS A 11 -7.84 2.21 -4.26
C HIS A 11 -8.79 2.58 -5.40
N LEU A 12 -10.06 2.20 -5.32
CA LEU A 12 -11.07 2.65 -6.29
C LEU A 12 -11.19 4.19 -6.32
N PHE A 13 -11.03 4.87 -5.18
CA PHE A 13 -11.01 6.33 -5.14
C PHE A 13 -9.76 6.94 -5.74
N GLU A 14 -8.62 6.25 -5.73
CA GLU A 14 -7.45 6.65 -6.50
C GLU A 14 -7.82 6.83 -7.99
N HIS A 15 -8.62 5.91 -8.54
CA HIS A 15 -9.13 5.99 -9.91
C HIS A 15 -10.23 7.04 -10.07
N MET A 16 -11.24 7.01 -9.21
CA MET A 16 -12.42 7.90 -9.30
C MET A 16 -12.04 9.38 -9.19
N MET A 17 -10.94 9.73 -8.52
CA MET A 17 -10.46 11.11 -8.39
C MET A 17 -10.03 11.76 -9.72
N PHE A 18 -9.99 11.00 -10.81
CA PHE A 18 -9.72 11.50 -12.17
C PHE A 18 -10.97 11.54 -13.07
N GLU A 19 -12.12 11.09 -12.56
CA GLU A 19 -13.38 10.99 -13.30
C GLU A 19 -14.20 12.28 -13.31
N GLY A 20 -13.66 13.35 -12.72
CA GLY A 20 -14.25 14.69 -12.74
C GLY A 20 -14.89 15.11 -11.42
N SER A 21 -15.31 16.37 -11.39
CA SER A 21 -15.93 17.07 -10.27
C SER A 21 -16.90 18.13 -10.79
N ALA A 22 -17.56 18.88 -9.90
CA ALA A 22 -18.57 19.85 -10.30
C ALA A 22 -18.10 20.87 -11.35
N HIS A 23 -16.84 21.32 -11.30
CA HIS A 23 -16.30 22.33 -12.22
C HIS A 23 -15.27 21.78 -13.21
N VAL A 24 -14.86 20.52 -13.07
CA VAL A 24 -13.85 19.87 -13.92
C VAL A 24 -14.42 18.60 -14.50
N LYS A 25 -14.61 18.55 -15.82
CA LYS A 25 -15.19 17.35 -16.44
C LYS A 25 -14.22 16.17 -16.36
N LYS A 26 -14.75 14.96 -16.55
CA LYS A 26 -13.96 13.73 -16.68
C LYS A 26 -12.73 13.92 -17.59
N GLY A 27 -11.57 13.51 -17.08
CA GLY A 27 -10.28 13.64 -17.77
C GLY A 27 -9.70 15.07 -17.87
N GLN A 28 -10.49 16.13 -17.63
CA GLN A 28 -9.99 17.51 -17.73
C GLN A 28 -9.03 17.88 -16.60
N HIS A 29 -9.14 17.24 -15.43
CA HIS A 29 -8.22 17.49 -14.32
C HIS A 29 -6.77 17.26 -14.77
N MET A 30 -6.52 16.09 -15.38
CA MET A 30 -5.21 15.73 -15.94
C MET A 30 -4.80 16.69 -17.06
N GLY A 31 -5.71 16.96 -18.02
CA GLY A 31 -5.41 17.86 -19.14
C GLY A 31 -5.07 19.29 -18.72
N LEU A 32 -5.68 19.80 -17.64
CA LEU A 32 -5.37 21.13 -17.09
C LEU A 32 -3.98 21.15 -16.45
N LEU A 33 -3.59 20.09 -15.75
CA LEU A 33 -2.25 19.96 -15.18
C LEU A 33 -1.17 19.86 -16.26
N GLU A 34 -1.40 19.05 -17.29
CA GLU A 34 -0.50 18.92 -18.44
C GLU A 34 -0.34 20.26 -19.17
N ALA A 35 -1.45 20.93 -19.47
CA ALA A 35 -1.44 22.25 -20.13
C ALA A 35 -0.76 23.33 -19.27
N ALA A 36 -0.73 23.16 -17.95
CA ALA A 36 -0.03 24.05 -17.02
C ALA A 36 1.48 23.76 -16.91
N GLY A 37 1.99 22.72 -17.58
CA GLY A 37 3.40 22.33 -17.56
C GLY A 37 3.77 21.46 -16.37
N SER A 38 2.82 20.68 -15.84
CA SER A 38 3.11 19.69 -14.80
C SER A 38 4.20 18.71 -15.24
N ALA A 39 5.15 18.41 -14.35
CA ALA A 39 6.19 17.41 -14.60
C ALA A 39 5.69 15.96 -14.41
N GLY A 40 4.42 15.82 -14.01
CA GLY A 40 3.75 14.56 -13.74
C GLY A 40 2.66 14.77 -12.70
N PHE A 41 1.71 13.87 -12.61
CA PHE A 41 0.73 13.84 -11.53
C PHE A 41 0.38 12.38 -11.28
N ASN A 42 0.08 12.02 -10.04
CA ASN A 42 -0.38 10.68 -9.74
C ASN A 42 -1.12 10.62 -8.40
N GLY A 43 -1.79 9.49 -8.18
CA GLY A 43 -2.24 9.04 -6.88
C GLY A 43 -1.40 7.85 -6.39
N SER A 44 -1.46 7.57 -5.10
CA SER A 44 -1.13 6.22 -4.61
C SER A 44 -1.90 5.91 -3.35
N THR A 45 -2.31 4.65 -3.22
CA THR A 45 -2.98 4.10 -2.05
C THR A 45 -2.09 3.08 -1.37
N ILE A 46 -1.86 3.29 -0.08
CA ILE A 46 -1.33 2.29 0.84
C ILE A 46 -2.34 2.04 1.95
N GLU A 47 -2.03 1.11 2.85
CA GLU A 47 -2.98 0.66 3.89
C GLU A 47 -3.50 1.81 4.77
N ASP A 48 -2.66 2.79 5.10
CA ASP A 48 -3.00 3.88 6.02
C ASP A 48 -3.22 5.25 5.38
N ARG A 49 -3.03 5.39 4.06
CA ARG A 49 -3.28 6.66 3.35
C ARG A 49 -3.51 6.48 1.86
N THR A 50 -4.28 7.39 1.31
CA THR A 50 -4.24 7.75 -0.11
C THR A 50 -3.63 9.13 -0.23
N ASN A 51 -2.73 9.33 -1.18
CA ASN A 51 -2.25 10.66 -1.53
C ASN A 51 -2.40 10.93 -3.02
N TYR A 52 -2.48 12.21 -3.35
CA TYR A 52 -2.43 12.71 -4.71
C TYR A 52 -1.38 13.81 -4.75
N PHE A 53 -0.65 13.90 -5.86
CA PHE A 53 0.42 14.87 -6.01
C PHE A 53 0.56 15.33 -7.45
N GLU A 54 0.96 16.59 -7.60
CA GLU A 54 0.98 17.33 -8.86
C GLU A 54 2.12 18.38 -8.84
N PRO A 55 3.37 17.98 -9.11
CA PRO A 55 4.47 18.93 -9.30
C PRO A 55 4.15 19.92 -10.44
N LEU A 56 3.98 21.19 -10.06
CA LEU A 56 3.64 22.29 -10.97
C LEU A 56 4.69 23.42 -10.89
N PRO A 57 4.88 24.20 -11.98
CA PRO A 57 5.57 25.48 -11.90
C PRO A 57 4.97 26.38 -10.82
N SER A 58 5.81 27.13 -10.08
CA SER A 58 5.37 27.92 -8.91
C SER A 58 4.26 28.93 -9.23
N ASN A 59 4.28 29.51 -10.44
CA ASN A 59 3.25 30.42 -10.94
C ASN A 59 1.90 29.73 -11.25
N ARG A 60 1.79 28.42 -11.07
CA ARG A 60 0.57 27.62 -11.24
C ARG A 60 0.00 27.07 -9.93
N LEU A 61 0.56 27.44 -8.78
CA LEU A 61 0.06 27.01 -7.46
C LEU A 61 -1.45 27.21 -7.30
N ASN A 62 -1.98 28.33 -7.81
CA ASN A 62 -3.40 28.64 -7.78
C ASN A 62 -4.27 27.58 -8.48
N LEU A 63 -3.81 27.05 -9.62
CA LEU A 63 -4.54 26.04 -10.39
C LEU A 63 -4.60 24.72 -9.62
N GLY A 64 -3.46 24.23 -9.12
CA GLY A 64 -3.41 22.97 -8.38
C GLY A 64 -4.29 23.00 -7.13
N LEU A 65 -4.16 24.07 -6.32
CA LEU A 65 -5.01 24.26 -5.14
C LEU A 65 -6.51 24.29 -5.48
N TRP A 66 -6.88 24.94 -6.59
CA TRP A 66 -8.27 24.98 -7.05
C TRP A 66 -8.77 23.61 -7.49
N LEU A 67 -7.99 22.87 -8.28
CA LEU A 67 -8.31 21.54 -8.78
C LEU A 67 -8.52 20.54 -7.63
N GLU A 68 -7.61 20.53 -6.66
CA GLU A 68 -7.68 19.67 -5.48
C GLU A 68 -8.88 20.01 -4.59
N ALA A 69 -9.15 21.31 -4.38
CA ALA A 69 -10.31 21.75 -3.62
C ALA A 69 -11.62 21.37 -4.30
N ASP A 70 -11.72 21.46 -5.64
CA ASP A 70 -12.93 21.13 -6.38
C ASP A 70 -13.29 19.65 -6.28
N ARG A 71 -12.31 18.76 -6.45
CA ARG A 71 -12.53 17.32 -6.32
C ARG A 71 -12.71 16.85 -4.88
N MET A 72 -12.11 17.52 -3.89
CA MET A 72 -12.42 17.28 -2.47
C MET A 72 -13.85 17.71 -2.12
N ARG A 73 -14.32 18.82 -2.70
CA ARG A 73 -15.66 19.37 -2.42
C ARG A 73 -16.76 18.56 -3.08
N SER A 74 -16.56 18.17 -4.33
CA SER A 74 -17.65 17.78 -5.22
C SER A 74 -17.20 16.86 -6.34
N LEU A 75 -16.58 15.72 -5.98
CA LEU A 75 -16.26 14.67 -6.93
C LEU A 75 -17.52 14.16 -7.65
N ASP A 76 -17.42 13.91 -8.96
CA ASP A 76 -18.53 13.43 -9.79
C ASP A 76 -18.77 11.92 -9.62
N ILE A 77 -19.44 11.57 -8.53
CA ILE A 77 -19.79 10.18 -8.19
C ILE A 77 -21.18 9.82 -8.74
N ASN A 78 -21.20 9.39 -9.99
CA ASN A 78 -22.36 8.85 -10.69
C ASN A 78 -22.18 7.37 -11.06
N ASP A 79 -23.27 6.71 -11.46
CA ASP A 79 -23.27 5.26 -11.74
C ASP A 79 -22.36 4.90 -12.92
N GLU A 80 -22.30 5.76 -13.95
CA GLU A 80 -21.44 5.54 -15.11
C GLU A 80 -19.96 5.54 -14.72
N ASN A 81 -19.50 6.59 -14.03
CA ASN A 81 -18.12 6.71 -13.55
C ASN A 81 -17.77 5.55 -12.61
N PHE A 82 -18.65 5.24 -11.66
CA PHE A 82 -18.44 4.12 -10.74
C PHE A 82 -18.30 2.79 -11.46
N HIS A 83 -19.23 2.44 -12.37
CA HIS A 83 -19.18 1.16 -13.06
C HIS A 83 -17.93 1.03 -13.95
N ASN A 84 -17.57 2.09 -14.67
CA ASN A 84 -16.38 2.11 -15.50
C ASN A 84 -15.12 1.86 -14.67
N GLN A 85 -14.94 2.60 -13.57
CA GLN A 85 -13.74 2.46 -12.74
C GLN A 85 -13.72 1.15 -11.94
N ARG A 86 -14.87 0.64 -11.52
CA ARG A 86 -14.95 -0.68 -10.89
C ARG A 86 -14.46 -1.77 -11.84
N GLU A 87 -14.87 -1.76 -13.11
CA GLU A 87 -14.39 -2.75 -14.08
C GLU A 87 -12.90 -2.56 -14.38
N ALA A 88 -12.41 -1.32 -14.48
CA ALA A 88 -10.98 -1.04 -14.65
C ALA A 88 -10.13 -1.62 -13.49
N VAL A 89 -10.54 -1.39 -12.23
CA VAL A 89 -9.87 -1.95 -11.05
C VAL A 89 -9.92 -3.47 -11.02
N LYS A 90 -11.05 -4.08 -11.45
CA LYS A 90 -11.16 -5.54 -11.57
C LYS A 90 -10.21 -6.10 -12.62
N GLU A 91 -10.03 -5.44 -13.75
CA GLU A 91 -9.03 -5.87 -14.75
C GLU A 91 -7.60 -5.67 -14.25
N GLU A 92 -7.32 -4.55 -13.58
CA GLU A 92 -6.02 -4.34 -12.95
C GLU A 92 -5.71 -5.43 -11.92
N ARG A 93 -6.67 -5.78 -11.08
CA ARG A 93 -6.52 -6.86 -10.10
C ARG A 93 -6.19 -8.19 -10.78
N ARG A 94 -6.90 -8.53 -11.87
CA ARG A 94 -6.59 -9.74 -12.64
C ARG A 94 -5.17 -9.71 -13.19
N LEU A 95 -4.72 -8.56 -13.69
CA LEU A 95 -3.40 -8.41 -14.29
C LEU A 95 -2.27 -8.40 -13.26
N ARG A 96 -2.43 -7.68 -12.15
CA ARG A 96 -1.38 -7.42 -11.15
C ARG A 96 -1.35 -8.41 -9.99
N VAL A 97 -2.48 -9.06 -9.70
CA VAL A 97 -2.61 -9.99 -8.58
C VAL A 97 -2.97 -11.38 -9.10
N ASP A 98 -4.15 -11.59 -9.67
CA ASP A 98 -4.68 -12.96 -9.88
C ASP A 98 -3.88 -13.78 -10.91
N ASN A 99 -3.25 -13.13 -11.90
CA ASN A 99 -2.46 -13.80 -12.94
C ASN A 99 -0.95 -13.73 -12.73
N GLN A 100 -0.49 -13.25 -11.58
CA GLN A 100 0.93 -13.19 -11.25
C GLN A 100 1.33 -14.36 -10.33
N PRO A 101 2.54 -14.90 -10.46
CA PRO A 101 3.04 -15.90 -9.53
C PRO A 101 3.33 -15.26 -8.16
N TYR A 102 3.11 -16.02 -7.09
CA TYR A 102 3.38 -15.72 -5.69
C TYR A 102 2.51 -14.61 -5.06
N THR A 103 1.83 -13.81 -5.88
CA THR A 103 1.03 -12.65 -5.45
C THR A 103 -0.17 -13.05 -4.61
N LYS A 104 -0.83 -14.17 -4.90
CA LYS A 104 -1.93 -14.68 -4.07
C LYS A 104 -1.53 -14.83 -2.60
N ILE A 105 -0.31 -15.33 -2.36
CA ILE A 105 0.22 -15.48 -0.99
C ILE A 105 0.63 -14.11 -0.44
N LEU A 106 1.33 -13.29 -1.22
CA LEU A 106 1.84 -11.98 -0.79
C LEU A 106 0.75 -10.96 -0.48
N PHE A 107 -0.33 -10.92 -1.26
CA PHE A 107 -1.35 -9.87 -1.17
C PHE A 107 -2.64 -10.34 -0.49
N GLU A 108 -2.85 -11.64 -0.32
CA GLU A 108 -4.08 -12.15 0.31
C GLU A 108 -3.84 -13.12 1.44
N GLU A 109 -3.33 -14.32 1.14
CA GLU A 109 -3.35 -15.41 2.13
C GLU A 109 -2.40 -15.12 3.29
N GLY A 110 -1.22 -14.54 3.02
CA GLY A 110 -0.29 -14.10 4.06
C GLY A 110 -0.89 -13.02 4.96
N TYR A 111 -1.51 -12.00 4.37
CA TYR A 111 -2.17 -10.91 5.08
C TYR A 111 -3.32 -11.41 5.95
N LYS A 112 -4.21 -12.23 5.35
CA LYS A 112 -5.31 -12.87 6.08
C LYS A 112 -4.78 -13.72 7.23
N ALA A 113 -3.73 -14.52 7.02
CA ALA A 113 -3.22 -15.41 8.06
C ALA A 113 -2.68 -14.68 9.31
N ILE A 114 -2.09 -13.48 9.13
CA ILE A 114 -1.46 -12.69 10.20
C ILE A 114 -2.43 -11.69 10.81
N ASP A 115 -3.11 -10.93 9.96
CA ASP A 115 -3.82 -9.72 10.36
C ASP A 115 -5.31 -9.99 10.62
N SER A 116 -5.95 -11.02 10.04
CA SER A 116 -7.40 -11.25 10.25
C SER A 116 -7.78 -11.49 11.72
N ALA A 117 -6.87 -12.03 12.52
CA ALA A 117 -7.09 -12.31 13.94
C ALA A 117 -6.79 -11.11 14.86
N SER A 118 -6.08 -10.10 14.37
CA SER A 118 -5.54 -8.99 15.18
C SER A 118 -6.03 -7.61 14.70
N CYS A 119 -6.19 -7.42 13.40
CA CYS A 119 -6.68 -6.19 12.79
C CYS A 119 -7.28 -6.41 11.40
N TYR A 120 -8.62 -6.38 11.31
CA TYR A 120 -9.30 -6.50 10.01
C TYR A 120 -8.83 -5.43 9.00
N ALA A 121 -8.50 -4.23 9.47
CA ALA A 121 -8.03 -3.11 8.65
C ALA A 121 -6.77 -3.42 7.80
N TYR A 122 -5.98 -4.41 8.20
CA TYR A 122 -4.81 -4.89 7.45
C TYR A 122 -4.99 -6.31 6.89
N SER A 123 -6.18 -6.91 7.03
CA SER A 123 -6.42 -8.30 6.66
C SER A 123 -6.85 -8.50 5.20
N HIS A 124 -6.87 -7.43 4.41
CA HIS A 124 -7.25 -7.45 3.00
C HIS A 124 -6.23 -6.66 2.15
N SER A 125 -6.13 -7.01 0.87
CA SER A 125 -5.31 -6.27 -0.07
C SER A 125 -5.85 -4.85 -0.30
N ILE A 126 -4.96 -3.91 -0.62
CA ILE A 126 -5.32 -2.53 -0.99
C ILE A 126 -6.31 -2.47 -2.16
N ILE A 127 -6.13 -3.33 -3.17
CA ILE A 127 -7.01 -3.39 -4.35
C ILE A 127 -8.39 -4.00 -4.06
N GLY A 128 -8.60 -4.57 -2.87
CA GLY A 128 -9.82 -5.27 -2.48
C GLY A 128 -10.02 -6.64 -3.14
N SER A 129 -11.03 -7.38 -2.70
CA SER A 129 -11.40 -8.69 -3.27
C SER A 129 -12.32 -8.54 -4.49
N MET A 130 -12.32 -9.52 -5.40
CA MET A 130 -13.27 -9.52 -6.53
C MET A 130 -14.73 -9.52 -6.06
N ASP A 131 -15.03 -10.22 -4.96
CA ASP A 131 -16.38 -10.32 -4.42
C ASP A 131 -16.84 -8.97 -3.84
N ASP A 132 -15.98 -8.28 -3.09
CA ASP A 132 -16.28 -6.98 -2.51
C ASP A 132 -16.44 -5.91 -3.59
N LEU A 133 -15.56 -5.92 -4.61
CA LEU A 133 -15.68 -5.05 -5.77
C LEU A 133 -17.02 -5.29 -6.48
N ASN A 134 -17.39 -6.55 -6.76
CA ASN A 134 -18.66 -6.88 -7.41
C ASN A 134 -19.89 -6.46 -6.58
N ALA A 135 -19.81 -6.58 -5.25
CA ALA A 135 -20.88 -6.23 -4.33
C ALA A 135 -21.00 -4.72 -4.05
N ALA A 136 -19.99 -3.92 -4.41
CA ALA A 136 -19.98 -2.49 -4.21
C ALA A 136 -21.08 -1.77 -5.01
N THR A 137 -21.68 -0.75 -4.40
CA THR A 137 -22.69 0.11 -5.02
C THR A 137 -22.23 1.57 -5.06
N THR A 138 -22.80 2.38 -5.95
CA THR A 138 -22.53 3.82 -6.00
C THR A 138 -22.87 4.52 -4.67
N ALA A 139 -23.87 4.02 -3.93
CA ALA A 139 -24.21 4.55 -2.62
C ALA A 139 -23.10 4.30 -1.59
N ASP A 140 -22.51 3.10 -1.59
CA ASP A 140 -21.38 2.77 -0.72
C ASP A 140 -20.18 3.70 -1.01
N VAL A 141 -19.90 3.94 -2.30
CA VAL A 141 -18.82 4.83 -2.75
C VAL A 141 -19.08 6.28 -2.32
N ARG A 142 -20.30 6.81 -2.51
CA ARG A 142 -20.66 8.16 -2.02
C ARG A 142 -20.48 8.29 -0.51
N GLN A 143 -20.91 7.27 0.25
CA GLN A 143 -20.75 7.27 1.71
C GLN A 143 -19.26 7.29 2.10
N PHE A 144 -18.43 6.49 1.42
CA PHE A 144 -16.99 6.48 1.65
C PHE A 144 -16.35 7.85 1.36
N PHE A 145 -16.70 8.48 0.23
CA PHE A 145 -16.23 9.83 -0.10
C PHE A 145 -16.56 10.83 1.01
N HIS A 146 -17.83 10.90 1.40
CA HIS A 146 -18.29 11.84 2.42
C HIS A 146 -17.66 11.62 3.79
N LEU A 147 -17.27 10.38 4.13
CA LEU A 147 -16.65 10.07 5.41
C LEU A 147 -15.14 10.37 5.41
N TYR A 148 -14.43 10.07 4.32
CA TYR A 148 -12.96 10.06 4.31
C TYR A 148 -12.33 11.26 3.59
N TYR A 149 -12.98 11.83 2.58
CA TYR A 149 -12.44 12.90 1.74
C TYR A 149 -12.93 14.28 2.19
N ALA A 150 -12.48 14.71 3.35
CA ALA A 150 -12.87 15.99 3.95
C ALA A 150 -11.66 16.74 4.53
N PRO A 151 -11.73 18.08 4.67
CA PRO A 151 -10.60 18.89 5.14
C PRO A 151 -10.07 18.49 6.52
N ASN A 152 -10.95 18.03 7.42
CA ASN A 152 -10.56 17.58 8.76
C ASN A 152 -9.93 16.19 8.81
N ASN A 153 -9.78 15.50 7.67
CA ASN A 153 -9.11 14.22 7.52
C ASN A 153 -8.00 14.27 6.44
N ALA A 154 -7.59 15.47 6.02
CA ALA A 154 -6.60 15.68 4.97
C ALA A 154 -5.40 16.49 5.49
N THR A 155 -4.23 16.26 4.91
CA THR A 155 -3.04 17.09 5.10
C THR A 155 -2.57 17.57 3.73
N LEU A 156 -2.57 18.89 3.53
CA LEU A 156 -2.05 19.52 2.32
C LEU A 156 -0.58 19.89 2.53
N VAL A 157 0.29 19.40 1.65
CA VAL A 157 1.73 19.71 1.67
C VAL A 157 2.08 20.51 0.42
N VAL A 158 2.62 21.71 0.61
CA VAL A 158 3.15 22.54 -0.48
C VAL A 158 4.63 22.77 -0.23
N ALA A 159 5.48 22.32 -1.14
CA ALA A 159 6.93 22.45 -1.07
C ALA A 159 7.47 22.96 -2.40
N GLY A 160 8.27 24.03 -2.36
CA GLY A 160 8.82 24.66 -3.56
C GLY A 160 9.00 26.18 -3.40
N ASP A 161 9.08 26.87 -4.53
CA ASP A 161 9.24 28.32 -4.60
C ASP A 161 7.88 29.03 -4.47
N PHE A 162 7.50 29.47 -3.26
CA PHE A 162 6.29 30.25 -3.03
C PHE A 162 6.40 31.10 -1.78
N ARG A 163 5.53 32.11 -1.66
CA ARG A 163 5.40 32.91 -0.42
C ARG A 163 4.36 32.26 0.51
N PRO A 164 4.71 31.87 1.74
CA PRO A 164 3.77 31.19 2.64
C PRO A 164 2.48 31.98 2.93
N ALA A 165 2.56 33.30 3.04
CA ALA A 165 1.39 34.15 3.26
C ALA A 165 0.39 34.10 2.09
N GLU A 166 0.89 34.06 0.85
CA GLU A 166 0.05 33.98 -0.35
C GLU A 166 -0.55 32.60 -0.52
N ALA A 167 0.24 31.55 -0.32
CA ALA A 167 -0.25 30.18 -0.32
C ALA A 167 -1.37 29.99 0.72
N LYS A 168 -1.19 30.49 1.94
CA LYS A 168 -2.25 30.45 2.98
C LYS A 168 -3.52 31.15 2.53
N LYS A 169 -3.43 32.32 1.89
CA LYS A 169 -4.60 33.03 1.34
C LYS A 169 -5.34 32.18 0.30
N LEU A 170 -4.61 31.59 -0.65
CA LEU A 170 -5.19 30.72 -1.68
C LEU A 170 -5.81 29.45 -1.09
N ILE A 171 -5.13 28.82 -0.14
CA ILE A 171 -5.63 27.63 0.57
C ILE A 171 -6.92 27.98 1.30
N THR A 172 -6.97 29.07 2.06
CA THR A 172 -8.21 29.54 2.71
C THR A 172 -9.30 29.84 1.68
N GLN A 173 -8.96 30.49 0.57
CA GLN A 173 -9.93 30.80 -0.48
C GLN A 173 -10.57 29.54 -1.10
N TYR A 174 -9.78 28.49 -1.36
CA TYR A 174 -10.29 27.30 -2.07
C TYR A 174 -10.85 26.22 -1.14
N PHE A 175 -10.19 25.96 -0.03
CA PHE A 175 -10.56 24.90 0.91
C PHE A 175 -11.41 25.40 2.09
N GLY A 176 -11.38 26.70 2.42
CA GLY A 176 -11.95 27.24 3.65
C GLY A 176 -13.46 27.02 3.79
N ASP A 177 -14.18 27.04 2.67
CA ASP A 177 -15.64 26.84 2.64
C ASP A 177 -16.02 25.37 2.41
N ILE A 178 -15.08 24.42 2.39
CA ILE A 178 -15.41 22.99 2.35
C ILE A 178 -15.83 22.58 3.77
N PRO A 179 -17.06 22.06 3.96
CA PRO A 179 -17.51 21.66 5.28
C PRO A 179 -16.67 20.50 5.82
N ARG A 180 -16.54 20.46 7.14
CA ARG A 180 -15.99 19.30 7.83
C ARG A 180 -16.96 18.11 7.69
N ALA A 181 -16.41 16.91 7.55
CA ALA A 181 -17.18 15.68 7.66
C ALA A 181 -17.14 15.12 9.08
N GLN A 182 -18.00 14.13 9.33
CA GLN A 182 -17.86 13.26 10.48
C GLN A 182 -16.46 12.62 10.48
N ALA A 183 -15.82 12.59 11.63
CA ALA A 183 -14.53 11.91 11.74
C ALA A 183 -14.72 10.40 11.51
N PRO A 184 -13.85 9.75 10.71
CA PRO A 184 -13.87 8.30 10.60
C PRO A 184 -13.73 7.62 11.96
N PRO A 185 -14.33 6.43 12.14
CA PRO A 185 -14.15 5.67 13.38
C PRO A 185 -12.66 5.34 13.59
N PRO A 186 -12.17 5.35 14.84
CA PRO A 186 -10.80 4.99 15.14
C PRO A 186 -10.53 3.52 14.79
N VAL A 187 -9.30 3.25 14.35
CA VAL A 187 -8.81 1.89 14.10
C VAL A 187 -8.19 1.35 15.37
N THR A 188 -8.69 0.23 15.87
CA THR A 188 -8.08 -0.50 16.98
C THR A 188 -7.61 -1.86 16.49
N CYS A 189 -6.31 -2.11 16.61
CA CYS A 189 -5.70 -3.40 16.32
C CYS A 189 -5.20 -4.02 17.63
N GLU A 190 -5.50 -5.29 17.88
CA GLU A 190 -4.98 -6.04 19.02
C GLU A 190 -3.95 -7.08 18.54
N ALA A 191 -2.69 -6.68 18.44
CA ALA A 191 -1.61 -7.62 18.10
C ALA A 191 -1.35 -8.62 19.22
N LYS A 192 -1.34 -9.92 18.86
CA LYS A 192 -0.83 -10.99 19.72
C LYS A 192 0.43 -11.58 19.10
N PHE A 193 1.59 -11.08 19.51
CA PHE A 193 2.89 -11.51 18.99
C PHE A 193 3.26 -12.97 19.32
N ASN A 194 2.56 -13.60 20.27
CA ASN A 194 2.83 -14.98 20.74
C ASN A 194 1.78 -16.00 20.29
N ALA A 195 1.12 -15.80 19.14
CA ALA A 195 0.03 -16.67 18.68
C ALA A 195 0.46 -18.10 18.23
N GLY A 196 1.76 -18.42 18.30
CA GLY A 196 2.33 -19.67 17.80
C GLY A 196 2.53 -19.66 16.28
N ALA A 197 3.34 -20.60 15.79
CA ALA A 197 3.62 -20.70 14.35
C ALA A 197 2.45 -21.38 13.62
N ARG A 198 2.07 -20.81 12.47
CA ARG A 198 1.14 -21.43 11.50
C ARG A 198 1.90 -21.74 10.23
N ARG A 199 1.55 -22.86 9.58
CA ARG A 199 2.15 -23.29 8.31
C ARG A 199 1.05 -23.73 7.37
N GLU A 200 1.07 -23.18 6.17
CA GLU A 200 0.13 -23.51 5.10
C GLU A 200 0.92 -23.81 3.81
N ARG A 201 0.38 -24.69 2.98
CA ARG A 201 0.90 -24.99 1.65
C ARG A 201 -0.16 -24.62 0.64
N VAL A 202 0.20 -23.71 -0.24
CA VAL A 202 -0.71 -23.16 -1.25
C VAL A 202 -0.20 -23.59 -2.60
N GLN A 203 -1.10 -24.15 -3.42
CA GLN A 203 -0.77 -24.43 -4.81
C GLN A 203 -0.98 -23.18 -5.65
N ASP A 204 0.11 -22.67 -6.21
CA ASP A 204 0.09 -21.58 -7.18
C ASP A 204 0.30 -22.13 -8.59
N THR A 205 -0.73 -22.04 -9.42
CA THR A 205 -0.70 -22.56 -10.80
C THR A 205 0.03 -21.63 -11.78
N LYS A 206 0.37 -20.40 -11.35
CA LYS A 206 1.12 -19.42 -12.14
C LYS A 206 2.63 -19.50 -11.87
N ALA A 207 3.03 -20.05 -10.73
CA ALA A 207 4.43 -20.21 -10.36
C ALA A 207 5.05 -21.49 -10.96
N THR A 208 6.19 -21.35 -11.62
CA THR A 208 6.95 -22.50 -12.16
C THR A 208 7.99 -23.07 -11.18
N LEU A 209 8.29 -22.33 -10.10
CA LEU A 209 9.21 -22.74 -9.05
C LEU A 209 8.49 -22.58 -7.70
N PRO A 210 8.71 -23.48 -6.73
CA PRO A 210 8.15 -23.31 -5.40
C PRO A 210 8.87 -22.20 -4.64
N ALA A 211 8.17 -21.53 -3.73
CA ALA A 211 8.74 -20.50 -2.86
C ALA A 211 8.32 -20.73 -1.40
N VAL A 212 9.18 -20.31 -0.47
CA VAL A 212 8.88 -20.23 0.96
C VAL A 212 8.73 -18.76 1.31
N MET A 213 7.65 -18.44 2.01
CA MET A 213 7.45 -17.14 2.63
C MET A 213 7.26 -17.32 4.13
N LYS A 214 8.01 -16.55 4.91
CA LYS A 214 7.85 -16.49 6.37
C LYS A 214 7.44 -15.10 6.76
N TYR A 215 6.33 -15.00 7.48
CA TYR A 215 5.81 -13.75 7.96
C TYR A 215 5.94 -13.67 9.47
N TYR A 216 6.41 -12.52 9.95
CA TYR A 216 6.50 -12.18 11.36
C TYR A 216 5.67 -10.94 11.61
N LEU A 217 4.88 -10.93 12.69
CA LEU A 217 4.27 -9.71 13.18
C LEU A 217 5.33 -8.87 13.88
N ILE A 218 5.40 -7.58 13.57
CA ILE A 218 6.33 -6.64 14.20
C ILE A 218 5.58 -5.45 14.80
N PRO A 219 6.19 -4.68 15.71
CA PRO A 219 5.59 -3.46 16.24
C PRO A 219 5.18 -2.46 15.15
N ALA A 220 4.32 -1.50 15.53
CA ALA A 220 3.91 -0.41 14.65
C ALA A 220 5.09 0.50 14.27
N TYR A 221 4.88 1.32 13.24
CA TYR A 221 5.90 2.22 12.68
C TYR A 221 6.48 3.22 13.70
N ASP A 222 5.69 3.66 14.68
CA ASP A 222 6.11 4.60 15.72
C ASP A 222 6.87 3.95 16.89
N SER A 223 7.07 2.63 16.85
CA SER A 223 7.88 1.91 17.83
C SER A 223 9.35 2.34 17.77
N PRO A 224 10.03 2.49 18.92
CA PRO A 224 11.48 2.73 18.94
C PRO A 224 12.30 1.60 18.30
N ASP A 225 11.73 0.39 18.18
CA ASP A 225 12.38 -0.76 17.54
C ASP A 225 12.28 -0.73 16.01
N TYR A 226 11.40 0.11 15.43
CA TYR A 226 11.14 0.10 13.99
C TYR A 226 12.39 0.39 13.14
N PRO A 227 13.24 1.39 13.44
CA PRO A 227 14.47 1.63 12.69
C PRO A 227 15.43 0.44 12.71
N ALA A 228 15.50 -0.30 13.83
CA ALA A 228 16.34 -1.49 13.95
C ALA A 228 15.81 -2.64 13.06
N LEU A 229 14.48 -2.76 12.94
CA LEU A 229 13.84 -3.74 12.05
C LEU A 229 14.04 -3.41 10.58
N GLU A 230 14.00 -2.13 10.20
CA GLU A 230 14.34 -1.70 8.83
C GLU A 230 15.78 -2.05 8.48
N LEU A 231 16.73 -1.71 9.36
CA LEU A 231 18.14 -2.05 9.17
C LEU A 231 18.36 -3.57 9.07
N LEU A 232 17.68 -4.34 9.93
CA LEU A 232 17.69 -5.79 9.86
C LEU A 232 17.14 -6.31 8.52
N GLY A 233 16.08 -5.68 7.99
CA GLY A 233 15.55 -5.93 6.65
C GLY A 233 16.61 -5.77 5.56
N THR A 234 17.36 -4.67 5.60
CA THR A 234 18.45 -4.39 4.67
C THR A 234 19.55 -5.45 4.77
N ILE A 235 20.06 -5.74 5.97
CA ILE A 235 21.11 -6.74 6.22
C ILE A 235 20.70 -8.11 5.70
N MET A 236 19.45 -8.50 5.93
CA MET A 236 18.98 -9.84 5.61
C MET A 236 18.74 -10.05 4.11
N GLY A 237 18.15 -9.10 3.40
CA GLY A 237 17.68 -9.36 2.03
C GLY A 237 17.89 -8.27 0.99
N GLN A 238 18.51 -7.14 1.33
CA GLN A 238 18.73 -6.05 0.35
C GLN A 238 20.16 -6.08 -0.22
N GLY A 239 20.26 -6.17 -1.54
CA GLY A 239 21.54 -6.14 -2.25
C GLY A 239 22.24 -7.51 -2.32
N ALA A 240 23.30 -7.58 -3.12
CA ALA A 240 24.01 -8.82 -3.43
C ALA A 240 24.86 -9.37 -2.29
N SER A 241 25.22 -8.52 -1.32
CA SER A 241 25.97 -8.88 -0.11
C SER A 241 25.07 -9.22 1.08
N SER A 242 23.75 -9.16 0.94
CA SER A 242 22.82 -9.51 2.02
C SER A 242 22.98 -10.98 2.44
N ARG A 243 22.70 -11.26 3.73
CA ARG A 243 22.88 -12.59 4.32
C ARG A 243 22.16 -13.68 3.52
N LEU A 244 20.90 -13.45 3.15
CA LEU A 244 20.11 -14.43 2.40
C LEU A 244 20.65 -14.63 0.98
N ASN A 245 21.06 -13.56 0.29
CA ASN A 245 21.61 -13.70 -1.06
C ASN A 245 22.91 -14.50 -1.04
N LEU A 246 23.83 -14.16 -0.14
CA LEU A 246 25.12 -14.85 0.00
C LEU A 246 24.91 -16.31 0.37
N ALA A 247 24.16 -16.59 1.43
CA ALA A 247 24.00 -17.95 1.93
C ALA A 247 23.18 -18.84 0.98
N LEU A 248 21.96 -18.43 0.62
CA LEU A 248 21.03 -19.30 -0.10
C LEU A 248 21.22 -19.26 -1.61
N ALA A 249 21.53 -18.09 -2.18
CA ALA A 249 21.62 -17.93 -3.64
C ALA A 249 23.05 -18.15 -4.18
N ARG A 250 24.08 -17.63 -3.50
CA ARG A 250 25.46 -17.68 -4.00
C ARG A 250 26.22 -18.92 -3.55
N GLN A 251 26.24 -19.19 -2.25
CA GLN A 251 27.04 -20.26 -1.66
C GLN A 251 26.33 -21.61 -1.80
N GLN A 252 25.16 -21.76 -1.20
CA GLN A 252 24.42 -23.03 -1.18
C GLN A 252 23.67 -23.29 -2.50
N LYS A 253 23.33 -22.23 -3.24
CA LYS A 253 22.59 -22.27 -4.52
C LYS A 253 21.24 -22.98 -4.42
N VAL A 254 20.64 -22.97 -3.23
CA VAL A 254 19.33 -23.57 -2.95
C VAL A 254 18.18 -22.65 -3.37
N ALA A 255 18.40 -21.34 -3.39
CA ALA A 255 17.43 -20.34 -3.82
C ALA A 255 17.86 -19.69 -5.14
N LEU A 256 16.90 -19.48 -6.04
CA LEU A 256 17.07 -18.64 -7.22
C LEU A 256 17.08 -17.16 -6.83
N ALA A 257 16.18 -16.76 -5.94
CA ALA A 257 16.03 -15.40 -5.48
C ALA A 257 15.59 -15.37 -4.01
N THR A 258 16.02 -14.33 -3.30
CA THR A 258 15.67 -14.08 -1.90
C THR A 258 15.32 -12.61 -1.73
N GLN A 259 14.35 -12.32 -0.87
CA GLN A 259 13.98 -10.94 -0.55
C GLN A 259 13.45 -10.84 0.87
N THR A 260 13.58 -9.65 1.45
CA THR A 260 12.95 -9.26 2.70
C THR A 260 12.05 -8.07 2.49
N PHE A 261 10.97 -7.99 3.26
CA PHE A 261 10.04 -6.87 3.25
C PHE A 261 9.70 -6.50 4.68
N VAL A 262 9.90 -5.24 5.06
CA VAL A 262 9.40 -4.67 6.30
C VAL A 262 8.22 -3.80 5.91
N ASN A 263 7.02 -4.21 6.30
CA ASN A 263 5.73 -3.70 5.82
C ASN A 263 5.70 -3.58 4.29
N LEU A 264 5.35 -4.67 3.61
CA LEU A 264 5.42 -4.78 2.14
C LEU A 264 4.77 -3.61 1.36
N PHE A 265 3.75 -2.94 1.91
CA PHE A 265 3.06 -1.81 1.28
C PHE A 265 3.33 -0.45 1.95
N GLY A 266 4.38 -0.36 2.73
CA GLY A 266 4.79 0.84 3.45
C GLY A 266 4.34 0.87 4.91
N PRO A 267 4.72 1.93 5.64
CA PRO A 267 4.50 2.04 7.08
C PRO A 267 3.06 1.76 7.52
N ARG A 268 2.92 1.01 8.62
CA ARG A 268 1.65 0.75 9.30
C ARG A 268 1.57 1.46 10.64
N ARG A 269 0.45 2.13 10.91
CA ARG A 269 0.09 2.76 12.19
C ARG A 269 -0.26 1.73 13.25
N GLY A 270 -0.80 0.59 12.84
CA GLY A 270 -0.93 -0.58 13.71
C GLY A 270 0.19 -1.58 13.49
N PRO A 271 0.01 -2.84 13.92
CA PRO A 271 1.02 -3.89 13.84
C PRO A 271 1.57 -4.08 12.43
N GLY A 272 2.89 -4.11 12.33
CA GLY A 272 3.61 -4.30 11.09
C GLY A 272 3.80 -5.78 10.72
N ASN A 273 4.33 -6.03 9.52
CA ASN A 273 4.81 -7.34 9.11
C ASN A 273 6.27 -7.30 8.66
N PHE A 274 6.99 -8.40 8.89
CA PHE A 274 8.33 -8.64 8.35
C PHE A 274 8.30 -9.98 7.61
N VAL A 275 8.45 -9.91 6.30
CA VAL A 275 8.34 -11.04 5.38
C VAL A 275 9.72 -11.43 4.86
N PHE A 276 10.02 -12.72 4.90
CA PHE A 276 11.18 -13.34 4.25
C PHE A 276 10.69 -14.20 3.10
N LEU A 277 11.18 -13.97 1.89
CA LEU A 277 10.86 -14.72 0.68
C LEU A 277 12.11 -15.43 0.16
N ALA A 278 12.00 -16.71 -0.16
CA ALA A 278 13.00 -17.46 -0.92
C ALA A 278 12.32 -18.30 -2.01
N ILE A 279 12.66 -18.03 -3.27
CA ILE A 279 12.23 -18.82 -4.43
C ILE A 279 13.25 -19.92 -4.65
N ALA A 280 12.83 -21.18 -4.70
CA ALA A 280 13.72 -22.32 -4.86
C ALA A 280 14.43 -22.28 -6.22
N ASN A 281 15.67 -22.75 -6.24
CA ASN A 281 16.35 -23.04 -7.50
C ASN A 281 15.76 -24.30 -8.15
N LYS A 282 15.91 -24.44 -9.47
CA LYS A 282 15.35 -25.58 -10.21
C LYS A 282 15.89 -26.91 -9.67
N GLY A 283 14.99 -27.84 -9.33
CA GLY A 283 15.35 -29.17 -8.81
C GLY A 283 15.65 -29.22 -7.31
N VAL A 284 15.59 -28.09 -6.59
CA VAL A 284 15.76 -28.05 -5.14
C VAL A 284 14.42 -28.28 -4.45
N ALA A 285 14.38 -29.21 -3.48
CA ALA A 285 13.19 -29.46 -2.69
C ALA A 285 12.85 -28.26 -1.79
N ILE A 286 11.57 -27.88 -1.74
CA ILE A 286 11.15 -26.67 -1.01
C ILE A 286 11.45 -26.73 0.49
N ASP A 287 11.34 -27.92 1.10
CA ASP A 287 11.67 -28.13 2.51
C ASP A 287 13.17 -27.91 2.78
N THR A 288 14.05 -28.10 1.78
CA THR A 288 15.48 -27.74 1.90
C THR A 288 15.66 -26.23 1.93
N VAL A 289 14.96 -25.48 1.06
CA VAL A 289 15.01 -24.02 1.06
C VAL A 289 14.49 -23.45 2.38
N GLU A 290 13.38 -23.99 2.88
CA GLU A 290 12.81 -23.60 4.17
C GLU A 290 13.79 -23.84 5.32
N ALA A 291 14.43 -25.01 5.38
CA ALA A 291 15.42 -25.32 6.41
C ALA A 291 16.59 -24.32 6.39
N ARG A 292 17.12 -23.99 5.21
CA ARG A 292 18.23 -23.04 5.05
C ARG A 292 17.80 -21.60 5.37
N LEU A 293 16.59 -21.21 5.01
CA LEU A 293 16.04 -19.92 5.42
C LEU A 293 15.89 -19.84 6.95
N ASN A 294 15.41 -20.91 7.59
CA ASN A 294 15.28 -20.98 9.05
C ASN A 294 16.63 -20.86 9.76
N GLU A 295 17.68 -21.47 9.23
CA GLU A 295 19.05 -21.31 9.76
C GLU A 295 19.48 -19.84 9.76
N GLN A 296 19.26 -19.11 8.66
CA GLN A 296 19.63 -17.69 8.57
C GLN A 296 18.81 -16.81 9.51
N VAL A 297 17.51 -17.06 9.64
CA VAL A 297 16.66 -16.30 10.57
C VAL A 297 17.01 -16.62 12.02
N ALA A 298 17.28 -17.88 12.36
CA ALA A 298 17.70 -18.27 13.72
C ALA A 298 19.07 -17.67 14.09
N ALA A 299 19.98 -17.54 13.14
CA ALA A 299 21.30 -16.94 13.36
C ALA A 299 21.24 -15.47 13.78
N LEU A 300 20.11 -14.79 13.60
CA LEU A 300 19.90 -13.43 14.12
C LEU A 300 19.97 -13.34 15.64
N ALA A 301 19.69 -14.44 16.36
CA ALA A 301 19.86 -14.50 17.81
C ALA A 301 21.32 -14.33 18.25
N ASN A 302 22.28 -14.54 17.34
CA ASN A 302 23.71 -14.32 17.58
C ASN A 302 24.15 -12.88 17.26
N GLY A 303 23.22 -12.03 16.84
CA GLY A 303 23.48 -10.64 16.45
C GLY A 303 23.93 -10.45 15.00
N VAL A 304 24.31 -9.22 14.71
CA VAL A 304 24.89 -8.77 13.43
C VAL A 304 26.31 -8.30 13.66
N SER A 305 27.18 -8.53 12.66
CA SER A 305 28.56 -8.08 12.72
C SER A 305 28.65 -6.59 12.41
N GLU A 306 29.74 -5.94 12.86
CA GLU A 306 29.98 -4.52 12.57
C GLU A 306 30.06 -4.25 11.07
N ALA A 307 30.68 -5.16 10.30
CA ALA A 307 30.79 -5.05 8.85
C ALA A 307 29.44 -5.17 8.11
N GLU A 308 28.40 -5.71 8.75
CA GLU A 308 27.05 -5.74 8.19
C GLU A 308 26.25 -4.46 8.51
N LEU A 309 26.70 -3.70 9.52
CA LEU A 309 26.06 -2.44 9.93
C LEU A 309 26.58 -1.23 9.15
N THR A 310 27.77 -1.33 8.55
CA THR A 310 28.47 -0.23 7.86
C THR A 310 28.53 -0.44 6.35
#